data_AF-A0A4S2MBA4-F1
#
_entry.id   AF-A0A4S2MBA4-F1
#
_cell.length_a   1.000
_cell.length_b   1.000
_cell.length_c   1.000
_cell.angle_alpha   90.00
_cell.angle_beta   90.00
_cell.angle_gamma   90.00
#
_symmetry.space_group_name_H-M   'P 1'
#
loop_
_entity.id
_entity.type
_entity.pdbx_description
1 polymer ?
#
loop_
_entity_poly.entity_id
_entity_poly.type
_entity_poly.pdbx_seq_one_letter_code
_entity_poly.pdbx_strand_id
1 'polypeptide(L)'
;MGLFDLDFFDEFKRMNKRQVYYQILTILMVVGSALMLWKGLIVFTYSESPLVVVLSGSMEPAFFRGDVLYLTNYPDEPIRTGDIAVFRIEGRDIPIVHRVIKVHE
;
A
#
# COMPACT_ATOMS: atom_id res chain seq x y z
N MET A 1 12.49 -25.71 -17.68
CA MET A 1 12.81 -24.26 -17.81
C MET A 1 13.60 -24.10 -19.11
N GLY A 2 12.95 -23.91 -20.26
CA GLY A 2 13.68 -23.88 -21.55
C GLY A 2 12.84 -23.84 -22.82
N LEU A 3 11.51 -23.99 -22.74
CA LEU A 3 10.60 -23.81 -23.88
C LEU A 3 9.95 -22.42 -23.88
N PHE A 4 9.53 -21.92 -22.71
CA PHE A 4 8.90 -20.59 -22.57
C PHE A 4 9.81 -19.42 -22.97
N ASP A 5 11.11 -19.49 -22.64
CA ASP A 5 12.02 -18.38 -22.94
C ASP A 5 12.24 -18.22 -24.45
N LEU A 6 12.41 -19.32 -25.18
CA LEU A 6 12.67 -19.30 -26.62
C LEU A 6 11.47 -18.78 -27.42
N ASP A 7 10.26 -19.20 -27.06
CA ASP A 7 9.03 -18.74 -27.72
C ASP A 7 8.81 -17.23 -27.51
N PHE A 8 9.09 -16.72 -26.31
CA PHE A 8 8.95 -15.29 -26.00
C PHE A 8 9.96 -14.44 -26.78
N PHE A 9 11.23 -14.88 -26.86
CA PHE A 9 12.26 -14.16 -27.62
C PHE A 9 12.00 -14.19 -29.13
N ASP A 10 11.52 -15.31 -29.67
CA ASP A 10 11.17 -15.40 -31.10
C ASP A 10 9.93 -14.56 -31.43
N GLU A 11 8.96 -14.47 -30.53
CA GLU A 11 7.81 -13.58 -30.69
C GLU A 11 8.25 -12.10 -30.69
N PHE A 12 9.07 -11.69 -29.71
CA PHE A 12 9.65 -10.35 -29.66
C PHE A 12 10.44 -9.99 -30.92
N LYS A 13 11.19 -10.95 -31.49
CA LYS A 13 11.98 -10.75 -32.70
C LYS A 13 11.13 -10.63 -33.96
N ARG A 14 9.94 -11.24 -33.98
CA ARG A 14 8.99 -11.18 -35.11
C ARG A 14 8.07 -9.97 -35.05
N MET A 15 7.97 -9.29 -33.91
CA MET A 15 7.12 -8.10 -33.76
C MET A 15 7.65 -6.89 -34.54
N ASN A 16 6.75 -6.19 -35.21
CA ASN A 16 7.06 -4.90 -35.82
C ASN A 16 7.43 -3.87 -34.75
N LYS A 17 8.40 -2.98 -35.04
CA LYS A 17 8.84 -1.92 -34.10
C LYS A 17 7.66 -1.15 -33.48
N ARG A 18 6.66 -0.80 -34.29
CA ARG A 18 5.42 -0.14 -33.82
C ARG A 18 4.65 -0.97 -32.78
N GLN A 19 4.53 -2.28 -33.00
CA GLN A 19 3.82 -3.19 -32.11
C GLN A 19 4.54 -3.32 -30.76
N VAL A 20 5.87 -3.37 -30.76
CA VAL A 20 6.68 -3.36 -29.53
C VAL A 20 6.44 -2.07 -28.73
N TYR A 21 6.43 -0.90 -29.39
CA TYR A 21 6.12 0.37 -28.72
C TYR A 21 4.72 0.38 -28.09
N TYR A 22 3.69 -0.09 -28.80
CA TYR A 22 2.33 -0.17 -28.26
C TYR A 22 2.24 -1.12 -27.05
N GLN A 23 2.93 -2.26 -27.10
CA GLN A 23 2.97 -3.21 -25.98
C GLN A 23 3.61 -2.58 -24.75
N ILE A 24 4.76 -1.91 -24.93
CA ILE A 24 5.45 -1.20 -23.84
C ILE A 24 4.57 -0.10 -23.27
N LEU A 25 3.96 0.74 -24.12
CA LEU A 25 3.06 1.80 -23.67
C LEU A 25 1.88 1.26 -22.88
N THR A 26 1.30 0.13 -23.31
CA THR A 26 0.18 -0.50 -22.60
C THR A 26 0.59 -0.97 -21.21
N ILE A 27 1.75 -1.63 -21.10
CA ILE A 27 2.30 -2.06 -19.80
C ILE A 27 2.56 -0.84 -18.91
N LEU A 28 3.16 0.21 -19.45
CA LEU A 28 3.41 1.46 -18.71
C LEU A 28 2.12 2.13 -18.25
N MET A 29 1.07 2.14 -19.08
CA MET A 29 -0.23 2.67 -18.68
C MET A 29 -0.86 1.87 -17.55
N VAL A 30 -0.82 0.54 -17.61
CA VAL A 30 -1.36 -0.32 -16.54
C VAL A 30 -0.60 -0.10 -15.23
N VAL A 31 0.72 -0.20 -15.25
CA VAL A 31 1.56 0.01 -14.05
C VAL A 31 1.42 1.44 -13.53
N GLY A 32 1.41 2.44 -14.41
CA GLY A 32 1.20 3.84 -14.08
C GLY A 32 -0.15 4.06 -13.40
N SER A 33 -1.23 3.48 -13.92
CA SER A 33 -2.57 3.60 -13.33
C SER A 33 -2.65 2.99 -11.93
N ALA A 34 -2.05 1.82 -11.72
CA ALA A 34 -1.98 1.18 -10.40
C ALA A 34 -1.20 2.04 -9.38
N LEU A 35 -0.06 2.61 -9.79
CA LEU A 35 0.74 3.51 -8.96
C LEU A 35 0.00 4.82 -8.64
N MET A 36 -0.71 5.38 -9.63
CA MET A 36 -1.54 6.58 -9.44
C MET A 36 -2.66 6.33 -8.44
N LEU A 37 -3.33 5.17 -8.49
CA LEU A 37 -4.36 4.82 -7.50
C LEU A 37 -3.76 4.71 -6.09
N TRP A 38 -2.63 4.02 -5.94
CA TRP A 38 -1.96 3.90 -4.63
C TRP A 38 -1.53 5.25 -4.06
N LYS A 39 -0.88 6.09 -4.89
CA LYS A 39 -0.47 7.45 -4.47
C LYS A 39 -1.66 8.37 -4.24
N GLY A 40 -2.74 8.22 -5.02
CA GLY A 40 -4.00 8.91 -4.81
C GLY A 40 -4.59 8.60 -3.44
N LEU A 41 -4.60 7.33 -3.01
CA LEU A 41 -5.03 6.93 -1.68
C LEU A 41 -4.17 7.57 -0.58
N ILE A 42 -2.84 7.55 -0.72
CA ILE A 42 -1.91 8.19 0.24
C ILE A 42 -2.22 9.69 0.40
N VAL A 43 -2.41 10.40 -0.70
CA VAL A 43 -2.70 11.84 -0.68
C VAL A 43 -4.09 12.10 -0.08
N PHE A 44 -5.08 11.28 -0.43
CA PHE A 44 -6.45 11.44 0.02
C PHE A 44 -6.62 11.19 1.52
N THR A 45 -5.94 10.18 2.08
CA THR A 45 -6.03 9.87 3.51
C THR A 45 -5.03 10.65 4.36
N TYR A 46 -4.10 11.37 3.72
CA TYR A 46 -2.98 12.04 4.37
C TYR A 46 -2.11 11.09 5.21
N SER A 47 -2.14 9.80 4.90
CA SER A 47 -1.39 8.74 5.57
C SER A 47 -0.39 8.11 4.61
N GLU A 48 0.86 7.94 5.04
CA GLU A 48 1.90 7.26 4.26
C GLU A 48 1.52 5.80 3.94
N SER A 49 0.70 5.19 4.78
CA SER A 49 0.24 3.81 4.66
C SER A 49 -1.27 3.76 4.92
N PRO A 50 -2.12 4.06 3.92
CA PRO A 50 -3.57 4.10 4.09
C PRO A 50 -4.19 2.74 4.44
N LEU A 51 -3.47 1.65 4.16
CA LEU A 51 -3.89 0.28 4.43
C LEU A 51 -2.77 -0.45 5.16
N VAL A 52 -3.08 -1.01 6.32
CA VAL A 52 -2.14 -1.83 7.11
C VAL A 52 -2.82 -3.10 7.62
N VAL A 53 -2.05 -4.16 7.82
CA VAL A 53 -2.56 -5.44 8.33
C VAL A 53 -2.14 -5.63 9.79
N VAL A 54 -3.07 -6.13 10.61
CA VAL A 54 -2.81 -6.45 12.01
C VAL A 54 -1.99 -7.73 12.12
N LEU A 55 -0.77 -7.62 12.66
CA LEU A 55 0.17 -8.74 12.78
C LEU A 55 0.06 -9.49 14.12
N SER A 56 -0.48 -8.85 15.16
CA SER A 56 -0.52 -9.40 16.53
C SER A 56 -1.90 -9.24 17.18
N GLY A 57 -2.17 -10.02 18.22
CA GLY A 57 -3.45 -10.04 18.92
C GLY A 57 -3.54 -9.12 20.14
N SER A 58 -2.71 -8.07 20.26
CA SER A 58 -2.69 -7.22 21.46
C SER A 58 -3.94 -6.36 21.63
N MET A 59 -4.70 -6.17 20.54
CA MET A 59 -5.93 -5.37 20.50
C MET A 59 -7.20 -6.24 20.49
N GLU A 60 -7.10 -7.54 20.77
CA GLU A 60 -8.27 -8.39 20.92
C GLU A 60 -9.11 -7.93 22.13
N PRO A 61 -10.45 -7.85 22.02
CA PRO A 61 -11.31 -8.35 20.94
C PRO A 61 -11.62 -7.34 19.81
N ALA A 62 -11.07 -6.12 19.83
CA ALA A 62 -11.41 -5.09 18.86
C ALA A 62 -10.82 -5.35 17.47
N PHE A 63 -9.61 -5.93 17.42
CA PHE A 63 -8.97 -6.36 16.17
C PHE A 63 -8.38 -7.74 16.32
N PHE A 64 -8.45 -8.52 15.25
CA PHE A 64 -7.87 -9.83 15.14
C PHE A 64 -6.70 -9.82 14.15
N ARG A 65 -5.83 -10.83 14.28
CA ARG A 65 -4.71 -11.01 13.34
C ARG A 65 -5.26 -11.23 11.94
N GLY A 66 -4.74 -10.49 10.97
CA GLY A 66 -5.18 -10.52 9.58
C GLY A 66 -6.21 -9.45 9.21
N ASP A 67 -6.75 -8.69 10.18
CA ASP A 67 -7.62 -7.56 9.88
C ASP A 67 -6.86 -6.49 9.10
N VAL A 68 -7.54 -5.90 8.12
CA VAL A 68 -7.03 -4.78 7.32
C VAL A 68 -7.60 -3.49 7.89
N LEU A 69 -6.71 -2.62 8.38
CA LEU A 69 -7.08 -1.30 8.88
C LEU A 69 -6.94 -0.26 7.78
N TYR A 70 -7.96 0.59 7.66
CA TYR A 70 -7.93 1.79 6.84
C TYR A 70 -7.54 2.99 7.71
N LEU A 71 -6.48 3.69 7.32
CA LEU A 71 -5.87 4.77 8.11
C LEU A 71 -6.06 6.12 7.44
N THR A 72 -6.49 7.09 8.23
CA THR A 72 -6.58 8.52 7.89
C THR A 72 -5.79 9.33 8.90
N ASN A 73 -5.17 10.41 8.45
CA ASN A 73 -4.34 11.27 9.30
C ASN A 73 -4.58 12.74 8.93
N TYR A 74 -5.82 13.20 8.97
CA TYR A 74 -6.17 14.56 8.56
C TYR A 74 -5.57 15.59 9.51
N PRO A 75 -4.88 16.63 9.01
CA PRO A 75 -4.23 17.64 9.86
C PRO A 75 -5.23 18.46 10.68
N ASP A 76 -6.47 18.57 10.22
CA ASP A 76 -7.54 19.32 10.88
C ASP A 76 -8.26 18.50 11.96
N GLU A 77 -7.93 17.21 12.11
CA GLU A 77 -8.56 16.28 13.05
C GLU A 77 -7.55 15.85 14.13
N PRO A 78 -7.46 16.56 15.26
CA PRO A 78 -6.55 16.20 16.33
C PRO A 78 -6.99 14.90 17.00
N ILE A 79 -6.00 14.09 17.41
CA ILE A 79 -6.19 12.81 18.09
C ILE A 79 -6.90 13.03 19.43
N ARG A 80 -7.92 12.22 19.70
CA ARG A 80 -8.73 12.26 20.93
C ARG A 80 -8.55 10.99 21.76
N THR A 81 -8.94 11.10 23.01
CA THR A 81 -9.02 9.93 23.90
C THR A 81 -10.05 8.95 23.35
N GLY A 82 -9.67 7.69 23.22
CA GLY A 82 -10.48 6.63 22.64
C GLY A 82 -10.09 6.26 21.21
N ASP A 83 -9.37 7.12 20.49
CA ASP A 83 -8.94 6.86 19.12
C ASP A 83 -7.95 5.69 19.05
N ILE A 84 -7.94 5.00 17.91
CA ILE A 84 -7.01 3.92 17.64
C ILE A 84 -5.93 4.48 16.72
N ALA A 85 -4.76 4.73 17.31
CA ALA A 85 -3.63 5.32 16.60
C ALA A 85 -2.68 4.22 16.10
N VAL A 86 -2.18 4.42 14.88
CA VAL A 86 -1.08 3.63 14.33
C VAL A 86 0.14 4.52 14.23
N PHE A 87 1.23 4.13 14.90
CA PHE A 87 2.45 4.92 14.93
C PHE A 87 3.69 4.04 14.79
N ARG A 88 4.79 4.64 14.32
CA ARG A 88 6.11 4.01 14.25
C ARG A 88 6.99 4.59 15.35
N ILE A 89 7.81 3.74 15.97
CA ILE A 89 8.82 4.16 16.95
C ILE A 89 10.17 4.08 16.26
N GLU A 90 11.05 5.06 16.49
CA GLU A 90 12.43 5.01 16.01
C GLU A 90 13.12 3.74 16.53
N GLY A 91 13.75 2.99 15.62
CA GLY A 91 14.36 1.69 15.94
C GLY A 91 13.42 0.49 15.90
N ARG A 92 12.14 0.67 15.53
CA ARG A 92 11.24 -0.43 15.16
C ARG A 92 10.65 -0.24 13.77
N ASP A 93 10.88 -1.21 12.91
CA ASP A 93 10.36 -1.20 11.53
C ASP A 93 8.84 -1.46 11.46
N ILE A 94 8.31 -2.17 12.46
CA ILE A 94 6.91 -2.61 12.50
C ILE A 94 6.04 -1.53 13.19
N PRO A 95 5.00 -1.01 12.53
CA PRO A 95 4.08 -0.06 13.13
C PRO A 95 3.24 -0.71 14.24
N ILE A 96 2.86 0.09 15.22
CA ILE A 96 2.15 -0.34 16.42
C ILE A 96 0.74 0.25 16.41
N VAL A 97 -0.26 -0.57 16.70
CA VAL A 97 -1.67 -0.18 16.81
C VAL A 97 -2.09 -0.20 18.27
N HIS A 98 -2.51 0.93 18.84
CA HIS A 98 -3.00 1.01 20.23
C HIS A 98 -4.14 2.04 20.37
N ARG A 99 -4.95 1.89 21.42
CA ARG A 99 -5.97 2.87 21.82
C ARG A 99 -5.36 3.98 22.66
N VAL A 100 -5.67 5.23 22.33
CA VAL A 100 -5.30 6.41 23.10
C VAL A 100 -6.13 6.46 24.39
N ILE A 101 -5.46 6.42 25.54
CA ILE A 101 -6.11 6.45 26.86
C ILE A 101 -6.15 7.86 27.45
N LYS A 102 -5.16 8.69 27.15
CA LYS A 102 -5.08 10.06 27.63
C LYS A 102 -4.26 10.91 26.67
N VAL A 103 -4.77 12.11 26.37
CA VAL A 103 -4.05 13.15 25.63
C VAL A 103 -3.54 14.17 26.65
N HIS A 104 -2.33 14.69 26.41
CA HIS A 104 -1.76 15.79 27.19
C HIS A 104 -1.69 17.00 26.25
N GLU A 105 -2.29 18.12 26.68
CA GLU A 105 -2.27 19.42 26.00
C GLU A 105 -1.18 20.33 26.56
#